data_AF-A0A1E1WCL3-F1
#
_entry.id   AF-A0A1E1WCL3-F1
#
_cell.length_a   1.000
_cell.length_b   1.000
_cell.length_c   1.000
_cell.angle_alpha   90.00
_cell.angle_beta   90.00
_cell.angle_gamma   90.00
#
_symmetry.space_group_name_H-M   'P 1'
#
loop_
_entity.id
_entity.type
_entity.pdbx_description
1 polymer ?
#
loop_
_entity_poly.entity_id
_entity_poly.type
_entity_poly.pdbx_seq_one_letter_code
_entity_poly.pdbx_strand_id
1 'polypeptide(L)'
;MGALNSDRLERLQERYHEMSDPKFLYGSHYSAPGLVLFYLVRKYPQYMLCLQNGRFDHPDRMFNSVKDVYNNCLKNMSDFKELVPEFYDTDAKGDFLVNKYEINFGERHDGSKVSDVALPPWASSPEDFVNKLREALESDYVSRHLHLWIDLIFGYKQRGEEAIKANNVFHHVCYEGSVDLELIYDMNDRHALEVQIMEFGQVPKQLFTKPHVRKISRQVSKPLSNSEEPITYRMECLDTISLHKEAVTCALRQGSRIISVGKDGTLKVYDIQQKKQIRSIILCDTPLSQCVMVDENIVAVGSWNNEIYLYDVEYGRVVESFRAHDDSVSCLLWLEKGIIGEQSFFIVLYLLAKWFLCGYRAVADIWRVGRSGTRVG
;
A
#
# COMPACT_ATOMS: atom_id res chain seq x y z
N MET A 1 -13.22 -9.52 3.22
CA MET A 1 -14.53 -9.85 2.59
C MET A 1 -15.35 -11.01 3.18
N GLY A 2 -14.79 -12.20 3.39
CA GLY A 2 -15.59 -13.43 3.61
C GLY A 2 -16.56 -13.41 4.80
N ALA A 3 -16.21 -12.70 5.87
CA ALA A 3 -16.99 -12.63 7.12
C ALA A 3 -18.10 -11.56 7.15
N LEU A 4 -18.31 -10.78 6.08
CA LEU A 4 -19.28 -9.67 6.09
C LEU A 4 -20.76 -10.12 6.04
N ASN A 5 -21.04 -11.30 5.49
CA ASN A 5 -22.37 -11.89 5.45
C ASN A 5 -22.43 -13.06 6.45
N SER A 6 -23.28 -12.95 7.47
CA SER A 6 -23.42 -13.92 8.57
C SER A 6 -23.77 -15.32 8.05
N ASP A 7 -24.78 -15.41 7.20
CA ASP A 7 -25.33 -16.70 6.71
C ASP A 7 -24.33 -17.41 5.80
N ARG A 8 -23.49 -16.64 5.10
CA ARG A 8 -22.37 -17.18 4.33
C ARG A 8 -21.25 -17.65 5.25
N LEU A 9 -20.90 -16.84 6.25
CA LEU A 9 -19.83 -17.14 7.18
C LEU A 9 -20.11 -18.42 7.97
N GLU A 10 -21.35 -18.62 8.44
CA GLU A 10 -21.78 -19.83 9.15
C GLU A 10 -21.52 -21.09 8.32
N ARG A 11 -21.97 -21.10 7.06
CA ARG A 11 -21.71 -22.22 6.12
C ARG A 11 -20.23 -22.46 5.85
N LEU A 12 -19.41 -21.40 5.78
CA LEU A 12 -17.97 -21.53 5.64
C LEU A 12 -17.32 -22.11 6.90
N GLN A 13 -17.82 -21.74 8.08
CA GLN A 13 -17.38 -22.29 9.35
C GLN A 13 -17.79 -23.75 9.50
N GLU A 14 -19.00 -24.15 9.14
CA GLU A 14 -19.42 -25.57 9.13
C GLU A 14 -18.45 -26.42 8.32
N ARG A 15 -18.19 -26.01 7.06
CA ARG A 15 -17.21 -26.66 6.18
C ARG A 15 -15.81 -26.71 6.80
N TYR A 16 -15.39 -25.63 7.48
CA TYR A 16 -14.09 -25.58 8.16
C TYR A 16 -13.98 -26.59 9.31
N HIS A 17 -15.05 -26.78 10.09
CA HIS A 17 -15.05 -27.73 11.20
C HIS A 17 -15.05 -29.18 10.72
N GLU A 18 -15.77 -29.49 9.63
CA GLU A 18 -15.84 -30.82 9.02
C GLU A 18 -14.57 -31.23 8.26
N MET A 19 -13.77 -30.26 7.81
CA MET A 19 -12.56 -30.49 7.03
C MET A 19 -11.43 -31.11 7.88
N SER A 20 -10.66 -32.02 7.27
CA SER A 20 -9.39 -32.52 7.82
C SER A 20 -8.28 -31.47 7.73
N ASP A 21 -7.29 -31.53 8.60
CA ASP A 21 -6.14 -30.64 8.51
C ASP A 21 -5.33 -30.86 7.20
N PRO A 22 -4.78 -29.79 6.60
CA PRO A 22 -4.81 -28.39 7.04
C PRO A 22 -6.13 -27.67 6.69
N LYS A 23 -6.82 -27.14 7.72
CA LYS A 23 -8.11 -26.47 7.57
C LYS A 23 -7.99 -25.04 7.01
N PHE A 24 -8.98 -24.63 6.22
CA PHE A 24 -9.08 -23.26 5.69
C PHE A 24 -10.53 -22.80 5.53
N LEU A 25 -10.79 -21.50 5.74
CA LEU A 25 -12.11 -20.91 5.52
C LEU A 25 -12.31 -20.54 4.05
N TYR A 26 -11.26 -20.04 3.39
CA TYR A 26 -11.34 -19.50 2.03
C TYR A 26 -10.43 -20.26 1.08
N GLY A 27 -11.03 -20.99 0.13
CA GLY A 27 -10.28 -21.70 -0.92
C GLY A 27 -9.84 -20.80 -2.07
N SER A 28 -10.41 -19.59 -2.16
CA SER A 28 -10.03 -18.57 -3.13
C SER A 28 -9.44 -17.36 -2.39
N HIS A 29 -8.38 -16.80 -2.95
CA HIS A 29 -7.70 -15.65 -2.36
C HIS A 29 -8.38 -14.33 -2.72
N TYR A 30 -8.16 -13.29 -1.90
CA TYR A 30 -8.70 -11.95 -2.14
C TYR A 30 -7.92 -11.15 -3.19
N SER A 31 -6.75 -11.61 -3.59
CA SER A 31 -5.87 -11.00 -4.60
C SER A 31 -5.21 -12.07 -5.45
N ALA A 32 -5.39 -12.01 -6.77
CA ALA A 32 -4.79 -12.94 -7.72
C ALA A 32 -4.62 -12.23 -9.08
N PRO A 33 -3.68 -12.64 -9.94
CA PRO A 33 -3.48 -12.01 -11.25
C PRO A 33 -4.77 -11.93 -12.08
N GLY A 34 -5.53 -13.03 -12.13
CA GLY A 34 -6.81 -13.07 -12.85
C GLY A 34 -7.87 -12.11 -12.28
N LEU A 35 -7.85 -11.85 -10.97
CA LEU A 35 -8.74 -10.90 -10.30
C LEU A 35 -8.37 -9.45 -10.62
N VAL A 36 -7.07 -9.13 -10.64
CA VAL A 36 -6.59 -7.81 -11.03
C VAL A 36 -6.98 -7.54 -12.48
N LEU A 37 -6.73 -8.49 -13.38
CA LEU A 37 -7.11 -8.36 -14.79
C LEU A 37 -8.63 -8.35 -15.00
N PHE A 38 -9.41 -9.04 -14.16
CA PHE A 38 -10.86 -8.94 -14.19
C PHE A 38 -11.34 -7.49 -14.03
N TYR A 39 -10.76 -6.72 -13.10
CA TYR A 39 -11.09 -5.30 -12.96
C TYR A 39 -10.51 -4.45 -14.12
N LEU A 40 -9.31 -4.77 -14.57
CA LEU A 40 -8.55 -3.91 -15.48
C LEU A 40 -8.65 -4.29 -16.97
N VAL A 41 -9.49 -5.25 -17.34
CA VAL A 41 -9.59 -5.78 -18.73
C VAL A 41 -9.83 -4.68 -19.77
N ARG A 42 -10.53 -3.60 -19.41
CA ARG A 42 -10.81 -2.46 -20.31
C ARG A 42 -9.60 -1.52 -20.49
N LYS A 43 -8.75 -1.42 -19.46
CA LYS A 43 -7.53 -0.61 -19.47
C LYS A 43 -6.36 -1.34 -20.11
N TYR A 44 -6.22 -2.63 -19.80
CA TYR A 44 -5.11 -3.47 -20.24
C TYR A 44 -5.59 -4.79 -20.86
N PRO A 45 -6.32 -4.74 -21.99
CA PRO A 45 -6.91 -5.93 -22.63
C PRO A 45 -5.87 -6.97 -23.07
N GLN A 46 -4.65 -6.54 -23.42
CA GLN A 46 -3.57 -7.40 -23.85
C GLN A 46 -3.16 -8.43 -22.79
N TYR A 47 -3.21 -8.06 -21.50
CA TYR A 47 -2.83 -8.98 -20.43
C TYR A 47 -3.90 -10.03 -20.19
N MET A 48 -5.19 -9.68 -20.33
CA MET A 48 -6.28 -10.65 -20.26
C MET A 48 -6.18 -11.67 -21.40
N LEU A 49 -5.87 -11.22 -22.62
CA LEU A 49 -5.68 -12.11 -23.76
C LEU A 49 -4.50 -13.07 -23.54
N CYS A 50 -3.39 -12.60 -22.97
CA CYS A 50 -2.27 -13.47 -22.60
C CYS A 50 -2.70 -14.52 -21.57
N LEU A 51 -3.48 -14.14 -20.56
CA LEU A 51 -3.94 -15.05 -19.50
C LEU A 51 -4.96 -16.09 -20.02
N GLN A 52 -5.81 -15.72 -20.97
CA GLN A 52 -6.94 -16.52 -21.46
C GLN A 52 -6.70 -17.09 -22.86
N ASN A 53 -5.45 -17.39 -23.21
CA ASN A 53 -5.07 -18.03 -24.48
C ASN A 53 -5.64 -17.35 -25.74
N GLY A 54 -5.55 -16.02 -25.77
CA GLY A 54 -5.96 -15.19 -26.91
C GLY A 54 -7.45 -14.89 -27.00
N ARG A 55 -8.23 -15.17 -25.96
CA ARG A 55 -9.69 -14.88 -25.91
C ARG A 55 -10.04 -14.05 -24.67
N PHE A 56 -11.14 -13.32 -24.73
CA PHE A 56 -11.73 -12.73 -23.52
C PHE A 56 -12.57 -13.77 -22.78
N ASP A 57 -12.81 -13.54 -21.49
CA ASP A 57 -13.67 -14.39 -20.67
C ASP A 57 -15.13 -14.33 -21.17
N HIS A 58 -15.96 -15.26 -20.71
CA HIS A 58 -17.38 -15.29 -21.03
C HIS A 58 -18.05 -13.97 -20.63
N PRO A 59 -18.89 -13.35 -21.48
CA PRO A 59 -19.48 -12.03 -21.24
C PRO A 59 -20.14 -11.88 -19.87
N ASP A 60 -20.89 -12.88 -19.41
CA ASP A 60 -21.55 -12.89 -18.09
C ASP A 60 -20.61 -12.95 -16.88
N ARG A 61 -19.36 -13.40 -17.06
CA ARG A 61 -18.35 -13.50 -16.00
C ARG A 61 -17.44 -12.28 -15.94
N MET A 62 -17.53 -11.37 -16.90
CA MET A 62 -16.72 -10.16 -16.93
C MET A 62 -17.18 -9.13 -15.88
N PHE A 63 -16.31 -8.16 -15.60
CA PHE A 63 -16.64 -7.04 -14.72
C PHE A 63 -17.63 -6.11 -15.42
N ASN A 64 -18.92 -6.37 -15.28
CA ASN A 64 -19.98 -5.63 -15.98
C ASN A 64 -20.62 -4.55 -15.12
N SER A 65 -20.63 -4.72 -13.80
CA SER A 65 -21.37 -3.87 -12.87
C SER A 65 -20.71 -3.86 -11.51
N VAL A 66 -20.48 -2.68 -10.94
CA VAL A 66 -19.95 -2.54 -9.57
C VAL A 66 -20.90 -3.18 -8.55
N LYS A 67 -22.21 -2.98 -8.73
CA LYS A 67 -23.25 -3.54 -7.86
C LYS A 67 -23.24 -5.06 -7.87
N ASP A 68 -23.11 -5.66 -9.05
CA ASP A 68 -23.17 -7.12 -9.19
C ASP A 68 -21.92 -7.77 -8.60
N VAL A 69 -20.74 -7.18 -8.82
CA VAL A 69 -19.51 -7.66 -8.20
C VAL A 69 -19.56 -7.55 -6.67
N TYR A 70 -20.04 -6.43 -6.13
CA TYR A 70 -20.21 -6.29 -4.68
C TYR A 70 -21.15 -7.35 -4.10
N ASN A 71 -22.30 -7.58 -4.75
CA ASN A 71 -23.24 -8.62 -4.34
C ASN A 71 -22.65 -10.03 -4.43
N ASN A 72 -21.90 -10.32 -5.49
CA ASN A 72 -21.22 -11.59 -5.66
C ASN A 72 -20.18 -11.81 -4.56
N CYS A 73 -19.36 -10.81 -4.25
CA CYS A 73 -18.37 -10.88 -3.15
C CYS A 73 -19.01 -11.04 -1.76
N LEU A 74 -20.31 -10.79 -1.60
CA LEU A 74 -21.05 -11.02 -0.35
C LEU A 74 -21.76 -12.37 -0.29
N LYS A 75 -22.19 -12.91 -1.44
CA LYS A 75 -23.10 -14.07 -1.50
C LYS A 75 -22.44 -15.34 -2.03
N ASN A 76 -21.53 -15.22 -2.99
CA ASN A 76 -20.87 -16.37 -3.60
C ASN A 76 -19.89 -17.00 -2.59
N MET A 77 -19.89 -18.33 -2.51
CA MET A 77 -19.07 -19.13 -1.58
C MET A 77 -17.59 -19.18 -1.98
N SER A 78 -17.24 -18.72 -3.18
CA SER A 78 -15.88 -18.73 -3.71
C SER A 78 -15.38 -17.33 -4.11
N ASP A 79 -16.16 -16.28 -3.82
CA ASP A 79 -15.82 -14.91 -4.22
C ASP A 79 -15.51 -14.02 -3.01
N PHE A 80 -14.22 -13.75 -2.80
CA PHE A 80 -13.68 -13.00 -1.66
C PHE A 80 -12.78 -11.84 -2.08
N LYS A 81 -12.91 -11.38 -3.34
CA LYS A 81 -12.02 -10.37 -3.94
C LYS A 81 -12.00 -9.08 -3.13
N GLU A 82 -10.82 -8.54 -2.89
CA GLU A 82 -10.64 -7.17 -2.41
C GLU A 82 -10.40 -6.23 -3.60
N LEU A 83 -10.48 -4.91 -3.37
CA LEU A 83 -10.33 -3.91 -4.43
C LEU A 83 -8.86 -3.67 -4.80
N VAL A 84 -8.65 -3.21 -6.03
CA VAL A 84 -7.33 -2.76 -6.54
C VAL A 84 -7.18 -1.22 -6.41
N PRO A 85 -5.97 -0.66 -6.37
CA PRO A 85 -5.73 0.77 -6.14
C PRO A 85 -6.40 1.69 -7.15
N GLU A 86 -6.64 1.24 -8.37
CA GLU A 86 -7.29 1.99 -9.43
C GLU A 86 -8.70 2.48 -9.03
N PHE A 87 -9.37 1.80 -8.09
CA PHE A 87 -10.63 2.26 -7.52
C PHE A 87 -10.52 3.57 -6.72
N TYR A 88 -9.30 4.00 -6.39
CA TYR A 88 -9.02 5.21 -5.62
C TYR A 88 -8.11 6.18 -6.38
N ASP A 89 -7.64 5.84 -7.58
CA ASP A 89 -6.73 6.68 -8.37
C ASP A 89 -7.49 7.77 -9.13
N THR A 90 -7.54 8.97 -8.52
CA THR A 90 -8.23 10.13 -9.08
C THR A 90 -7.53 10.70 -10.32
N ASP A 91 -6.23 10.46 -10.48
CA ASP A 91 -5.47 10.97 -11.62
C ASP A 91 -5.86 10.24 -12.91
N ALA A 92 -6.17 8.95 -12.81
CA ALA A 92 -6.64 8.12 -13.90
C ALA A 92 -8.13 8.29 -14.23
N LYS A 93 -8.88 9.07 -13.43
CA LYS A 93 -10.30 9.44 -13.68
C LYS A 93 -11.23 8.26 -13.97
N GLY A 94 -10.94 7.09 -13.38
CA GLY A 94 -11.74 5.88 -13.58
C GLY A 94 -11.68 5.29 -15.00
N ASP A 95 -10.61 5.54 -15.75
CA ASP A 95 -10.43 5.03 -17.12
C ASP A 95 -10.60 3.50 -17.26
N PHE A 96 -10.29 2.73 -16.22
CA PHE A 96 -10.47 1.27 -16.20
C PHE A 96 -11.94 0.80 -16.25
N LEU A 97 -12.89 1.71 -16.01
CA LEU A 97 -14.33 1.43 -16.07
C LEU A 97 -14.90 1.64 -17.48
N VAL A 98 -14.13 2.23 -18.39
CA VAL A 98 -14.58 2.66 -19.73
C VAL A 98 -13.94 1.79 -20.81
N ASN A 99 -14.74 1.27 -21.73
CA ASN A 99 -14.30 0.57 -22.92
C ASN A 99 -13.80 1.55 -23.99
N LYS A 100 -12.70 2.25 -23.69
CA LYS A 100 -12.12 3.29 -24.55
C LYS A 100 -11.76 2.82 -25.95
N TYR A 101 -11.44 1.54 -26.09
CA TYR A 101 -11.02 0.93 -27.36
C TYR A 101 -12.18 0.36 -28.18
N GLU A 102 -13.43 0.50 -27.70
CA GLU A 102 -14.64 -0.05 -28.35
C GLU A 102 -14.50 -1.56 -28.64
N ILE A 103 -13.84 -2.29 -27.73
CA ILE A 103 -13.60 -3.72 -27.87
C ILE A 103 -14.95 -4.45 -27.80
N ASN A 104 -15.17 -5.38 -28.73
CA ASN A 104 -16.30 -6.28 -28.67
C ASN A 104 -16.05 -7.40 -27.66
N PHE A 105 -16.56 -7.22 -26.44
CA PHE A 105 -16.51 -8.22 -25.38
C PHE A 105 -17.64 -9.26 -25.46
N GLY A 106 -18.50 -9.19 -26.49
CA GLY A 106 -19.62 -10.09 -26.69
C GLY A 106 -20.91 -9.63 -26.00
N GLU A 107 -21.88 -10.55 -25.96
CA GLU A 107 -23.23 -10.33 -25.44
C GLU A 107 -23.49 -11.28 -24.27
N ARG A 108 -24.15 -10.75 -23.24
CA ARG A 108 -24.60 -11.51 -22.07
C ARG A 108 -25.82 -12.35 -22.41
N HIS A 109 -26.15 -13.31 -21.55
CA HIS A 109 -27.34 -14.15 -21.71
C HIS A 109 -28.66 -13.38 -21.83
N ASP A 110 -28.73 -12.16 -21.28
CA ASP A 110 -29.88 -11.25 -21.37
C ASP A 110 -29.91 -10.43 -22.68
N GLY A 111 -28.97 -10.66 -23.58
CA GLY A 111 -28.80 -9.93 -24.85
C GLY A 111 -28.11 -8.57 -24.72
N SER A 112 -27.71 -8.16 -23.52
CA SER A 112 -26.98 -6.90 -23.33
C SER A 112 -25.52 -7.03 -23.79
N LYS A 113 -25.04 -6.03 -24.54
CA LYS A 113 -23.65 -5.96 -24.97
C LYS A 113 -22.74 -5.57 -23.80
N VAL A 114 -21.59 -6.22 -23.70
CA VAL A 114 -20.56 -5.86 -22.72
C VAL A 114 -19.76 -4.67 -23.26
N SER A 115 -19.83 -3.54 -22.57
CA SER A 115 -19.07 -2.31 -22.86
C SER A 115 -18.58 -1.69 -21.56
N ASP A 116 -18.86 -0.41 -21.28
CA ASP A 116 -18.54 0.26 -20.02
C ASP A 116 -19.13 -0.45 -18.80
N VAL A 117 -18.45 -0.32 -17.66
CA VAL A 117 -18.92 -0.88 -16.38
C VAL A 117 -20.09 -0.05 -15.86
N ALA A 118 -21.19 -0.74 -15.53
CA ALA A 118 -22.34 -0.10 -14.91
C ALA A 118 -21.99 0.41 -13.50
N LEU A 119 -22.16 1.73 -13.31
CA LEU A 119 -21.87 2.42 -12.06
C LEU A 119 -23.09 2.42 -11.11
N PRO A 120 -22.86 2.58 -9.79
CA PRO A 120 -23.95 2.79 -8.85
C PRO A 120 -24.72 4.09 -9.13
N PRO A 121 -26.01 4.20 -8.77
CA PRO A 121 -26.84 5.38 -9.06
C PRO A 121 -26.33 6.71 -8.48
N TRP A 122 -25.48 6.65 -7.45
CA TRP A 122 -24.89 7.84 -6.81
C TRP A 122 -23.66 8.38 -7.54
N ALA A 123 -23.13 7.66 -8.54
CA ALA A 123 -22.00 8.09 -9.35
C ALA A 123 -22.50 8.53 -10.73
N SER A 124 -22.22 9.79 -11.06
CA SER A 124 -22.60 10.40 -12.35
C SER A 124 -21.63 10.08 -13.49
N SER A 125 -20.38 9.74 -13.17
CA SER A 125 -19.33 9.39 -14.11
C SER A 125 -18.28 8.49 -13.45
N PRO A 126 -17.39 7.82 -14.23
CA PRO A 126 -16.25 7.08 -13.68
C PRO A 126 -15.33 7.94 -12.81
N GLU A 127 -15.12 9.20 -13.20
CA GLU A 127 -14.33 10.17 -12.43
C GLU A 127 -14.99 10.49 -11.08
N ASP A 128 -16.30 10.77 -11.10
CA ASP A 128 -17.10 11.01 -9.89
C ASP A 128 -17.14 9.78 -8.97
N PHE A 129 -17.23 8.58 -9.55
CA PHE A 129 -17.15 7.32 -8.82
C PHE A 129 -15.83 7.18 -8.05
N VAL A 130 -14.69 7.34 -8.73
CA VAL A 130 -13.37 7.19 -8.11
C VAL A 130 -13.10 8.32 -7.10
N ASN A 131 -13.51 9.55 -7.37
CA ASN A 131 -13.40 10.66 -6.41
C ASN A 131 -14.16 10.35 -5.12
N LYS A 132 -15.41 9.88 -5.21
CA LYS A 132 -16.20 9.50 -4.02
C LYS A 132 -15.60 8.31 -3.28
N LEU A 133 -15.02 7.34 -3.98
CA LEU A 133 -14.29 6.24 -3.32
C LEU A 133 -13.03 6.74 -2.61
N ARG A 134 -12.27 7.66 -3.22
CA ARG A 134 -11.12 8.31 -2.57
C ARG A 134 -11.54 9.10 -1.33
N GLU A 135 -12.60 9.89 -1.41
CA GLU A 135 -13.16 10.62 -0.27
C GLU A 135 -13.59 9.67 0.86
N ALA A 136 -14.24 8.55 0.52
CA ALA A 136 -14.61 7.53 1.49
C ALA A 136 -13.38 6.89 2.16
N LEU A 137 -12.34 6.57 1.38
CA LEU A 137 -11.08 5.99 1.89
C LEU A 137 -10.35 6.96 2.83
N GLU A 138 -10.32 8.24 2.50
CA GLU A 138 -9.67 9.28 3.33
C GLU A 138 -10.57 9.78 4.47
N SER A 139 -11.80 9.27 4.58
CA SER A 139 -12.74 9.69 5.62
C SER A 139 -12.22 9.42 7.04
N ASP A 140 -12.73 10.20 7.99
CA ASP A 140 -12.47 10.01 9.42
C ASP A 140 -12.89 8.62 9.90
N TYR A 141 -13.90 8.01 9.29
CA TYR A 141 -14.34 6.66 9.63
C TYR A 141 -13.25 5.65 9.25
N VAL A 142 -12.79 5.67 7.99
CA VAL A 142 -11.76 4.73 7.52
C VAL A 142 -10.45 4.99 8.24
N SER A 143 -10.00 6.24 8.36
CA SER A 143 -8.78 6.58 9.12
C SER A 143 -8.77 5.98 10.53
N ARG A 144 -9.92 6.00 11.22
CA ARG A 144 -10.07 5.44 12.58
C ARG A 144 -10.07 3.91 12.64
N HIS A 145 -10.29 3.20 11.54
CA HIS A 145 -10.49 1.74 11.53
C HIS A 145 -9.54 1.00 10.57
N LEU A 146 -8.82 1.68 9.68
CA LEU A 146 -7.98 1.05 8.66
C LEU A 146 -6.92 0.12 9.26
N HIS A 147 -6.38 0.47 10.44
CA HIS A 147 -5.46 -0.39 11.21
C HIS A 147 -6.00 -1.81 11.43
N LEU A 148 -7.32 -2.01 11.57
CA LEU A 148 -7.94 -3.32 11.74
C LEU A 148 -7.90 -4.15 10.44
N TRP A 149 -8.01 -3.50 9.28
CA TRP A 149 -7.82 -4.16 7.99
C TRP A 149 -6.35 -4.49 7.77
N ILE A 150 -5.44 -3.59 8.14
CA ILE A 150 -3.98 -3.86 8.08
C ILE A 150 -3.63 -5.05 8.97
N ASP A 151 -4.25 -5.20 10.16
CA ASP A 151 -4.06 -6.36 11.03
C ASP A 151 -4.42 -7.70 10.36
N LEU A 152 -5.45 -7.70 9.50
CA LEU A 152 -5.89 -8.89 8.76
C LEU A 152 -4.94 -9.24 7.61
N ILE A 153 -4.52 -8.23 6.84
CA ILE A 153 -3.77 -8.45 5.60
C ILE A 153 -2.28 -8.60 5.86
N PHE A 154 -1.71 -7.82 6.77
CA PHE A 154 -0.27 -7.73 7.02
C PHE A 154 0.13 -8.01 8.47
N GLY A 155 -0.84 -8.03 9.40
CA GLY A 155 -0.56 -7.99 10.82
C GLY A 155 -0.79 -9.29 11.57
N TYR A 156 -1.02 -9.13 12.87
CA TYR A 156 -1.09 -10.26 13.80
C TYR A 156 -2.30 -11.19 13.59
N LYS A 157 -3.33 -10.75 12.84
CA LYS A 157 -4.51 -11.56 12.48
C LYS A 157 -4.38 -12.25 11.10
N GLN A 158 -3.20 -12.21 10.49
CA GLN A 158 -2.97 -12.87 9.20
C GLN A 158 -2.83 -14.41 9.35
N ARG A 159 -2.24 -14.89 10.46
CA ARG A 159 -1.93 -16.31 10.70
C ARG A 159 -2.21 -16.72 12.16
N GLY A 160 -2.17 -18.02 12.41
CA GLY A 160 -2.29 -18.61 13.75
C GLY A 160 -3.68 -18.49 14.36
N GLU A 161 -3.78 -18.59 15.69
CA GLU A 161 -5.05 -18.56 16.41
C GLU A 161 -5.84 -17.26 16.19
N GLU A 162 -5.13 -16.13 16.06
CA GLU A 162 -5.76 -14.82 15.86
C GLU A 162 -6.43 -14.72 14.48
N ALA A 163 -5.87 -15.38 13.46
CA ALA A 163 -6.54 -15.50 12.16
C ALA A 163 -7.81 -16.36 12.25
N ILE A 164 -7.79 -17.46 13.02
CA ILE A 164 -8.98 -18.30 13.23
C ILE A 164 -10.08 -17.49 13.94
N LYS A 165 -9.74 -16.79 15.04
CA LYS A 165 -10.67 -15.91 15.77
C LYS A 165 -11.22 -14.79 14.89
N ALA A 166 -10.43 -14.29 13.95
CA ALA A 166 -10.82 -13.24 13.01
C ALA A 166 -11.54 -13.76 11.75
N ASN A 167 -11.73 -15.08 11.61
CA ASN A 167 -12.22 -15.73 10.39
C ASN A 167 -11.41 -15.36 9.15
N ASN A 168 -10.08 -15.42 9.23
CA ASN A 168 -9.16 -14.91 8.21
C ASN A 168 -8.15 -15.97 7.75
N VAL A 169 -8.62 -17.21 7.55
CA VAL A 169 -7.79 -18.37 7.21
C VAL A 169 -7.96 -18.75 5.74
N PHE A 170 -6.91 -18.59 4.94
CA PHE A 170 -6.87 -18.94 3.53
C PHE A 170 -6.28 -20.34 3.31
N HIS A 171 -6.34 -20.83 2.07
CA HIS A 171 -5.70 -22.10 1.71
C HIS A 171 -4.20 -22.07 2.05
N HIS A 172 -3.67 -23.18 2.59
CA HIS A 172 -2.31 -23.24 3.13
C HIS A 172 -1.22 -22.87 2.10
N VAL A 173 -1.39 -23.27 0.84
CA VAL A 173 -0.44 -22.96 -0.25
C VAL A 173 -0.28 -21.45 -0.54
N CYS A 174 -1.25 -20.62 -0.13
CA CYS A 174 -1.17 -19.17 -0.34
C CYS A 174 -0.18 -18.51 0.63
N TYR A 175 0.24 -19.19 1.70
CA TYR A 175 1.12 -18.63 2.72
C TYR A 175 2.60 -18.92 2.41
N GLU A 176 3.43 -17.88 2.49
CA GLU A 176 4.88 -18.02 2.39
C GLU A 176 5.40 -19.08 3.39
N GLY A 177 6.25 -19.98 2.89
CA GLY A 177 6.91 -21.03 3.67
C GLY A 177 6.09 -22.29 3.90
N SER A 178 4.85 -22.37 3.39
CA SER A 178 3.99 -23.54 3.60
C SER A 178 4.29 -24.73 2.69
N VAL A 179 4.98 -24.52 1.57
CA VAL A 179 5.41 -25.56 0.65
C VAL A 179 6.88 -25.33 0.31
N ASP A 180 7.71 -26.34 0.52
CA ASP A 180 9.10 -26.34 0.08
C ASP A 180 9.19 -27.05 -1.28
N LEU A 181 9.30 -26.25 -2.34
CA LEU A 181 9.35 -26.76 -3.72
C LEU A 181 10.64 -27.53 -4.02
N GLU A 182 11.70 -27.36 -3.23
CA GLU A 182 12.97 -28.07 -3.43
C GLU A 182 12.89 -29.53 -2.99
N LEU A 183 11.99 -29.85 -2.07
CA LEU A 183 11.77 -31.21 -1.59
C LEU A 183 10.87 -32.05 -2.51
N ILE A 184 10.29 -31.44 -3.55
CA ILE A 184 9.38 -32.11 -4.48
C ILE A 184 10.17 -32.68 -5.66
N TYR A 185 10.31 -34.01 -5.66
CA TYR A 185 11.09 -34.73 -6.68
C TYR A 185 10.35 -34.86 -8.02
N ASP A 186 9.03 -35.02 -8.01
CA ASP A 186 8.27 -35.12 -9.26
C ASP A 186 8.09 -33.73 -9.88
N MET A 187 8.54 -33.59 -11.13
CA MET A 187 8.52 -32.33 -11.86
C MET A 187 7.10 -31.90 -12.21
N ASN A 188 6.16 -32.84 -12.40
CA ASN A 188 4.78 -32.50 -12.68
C ASN A 188 4.08 -31.96 -11.43
N ASP A 189 4.23 -32.63 -10.29
CA ASP A 189 3.70 -32.16 -9.01
C ASP A 189 4.28 -30.79 -8.62
N ARG A 190 5.59 -30.61 -8.81
CA ARG A 190 6.24 -29.32 -8.57
C ARG A 190 5.66 -28.23 -9.47
N HIS A 191 5.54 -28.49 -10.77
CA HIS A 191 4.98 -27.54 -11.72
C HIS A 191 3.52 -27.19 -11.40
N ALA A 192 2.71 -28.17 -11.03
CA ALA A 192 1.32 -27.96 -10.64
C ALA A 192 1.20 -27.04 -9.42
N LEU A 193 2.06 -27.22 -8.40
CA LEU A 193 2.11 -26.35 -7.22
C LEU A 193 2.63 -24.96 -7.53
N GLU A 194 3.64 -24.84 -8.39
CA GLU A 194 4.15 -23.54 -8.86
C GLU A 194 3.04 -22.74 -9.56
N VAL A 195 2.31 -23.37 -10.48
CA VAL A 195 1.15 -22.76 -11.14
C VAL A 195 0.07 -22.37 -10.13
N GLN A 196 -0.22 -23.25 -9.16
CA GLN A 196 -1.22 -22.95 -8.13
C GLN A 196 -0.83 -21.70 -7.30
N ILE A 197 0.42 -21.61 -6.88
CA ILE A 197 0.95 -20.48 -6.10
C ILE A 197 0.94 -19.19 -6.93
N MET A 198 1.22 -19.28 -8.23
CA MET A 198 1.26 -18.12 -9.12
C MET A 198 -0.15 -17.61 -9.49
N GLU A 199 -1.10 -18.50 -9.75
CA GLU A 199 -2.40 -18.12 -10.32
C GLU A 199 -3.49 -17.90 -9.27
N PHE A 200 -3.47 -18.63 -8.15
CA PHE A 200 -4.58 -18.62 -7.17
C PHE A 200 -4.36 -17.67 -5.99
N GLY A 201 -3.33 -16.84 -6.05
CA GLY A 201 -3.07 -15.74 -5.13
C GLY A 201 -2.14 -16.10 -3.98
N GLN A 202 -1.43 -15.09 -3.50
CA GLN A 202 -0.44 -15.20 -2.42
C GLN A 202 -0.78 -14.22 -1.30
N VAL A 203 -0.76 -14.71 -0.08
CA VAL A 203 -0.90 -13.88 1.12
C VAL A 203 0.39 -13.06 1.26
N PRO A 204 0.31 -11.73 1.41
CA PRO A 204 1.48 -10.89 1.65
C PRO A 204 2.27 -11.35 2.87
N LYS A 205 3.56 -10.99 2.93
CA LYS A 205 4.39 -11.27 4.11
C LYS A 205 3.77 -10.62 5.36
N GLN A 206 3.75 -11.37 6.46
CA GLN A 206 3.35 -10.82 7.75
C GLN A 206 4.42 -9.82 8.22
N LEU A 207 4.02 -8.57 8.43
CA LEU A 207 4.91 -7.47 8.77
C LEU A 207 5.09 -7.30 10.28
N PHE A 208 4.08 -7.67 11.06
CA PHE A 208 4.11 -7.51 12.52
C PHE A 208 3.18 -8.51 13.23
N THR A 209 3.50 -8.81 14.48
CA THR A 209 2.79 -9.78 15.33
C THR A 209 2.04 -9.13 16.50
N LYS A 210 2.05 -7.80 16.58
CA LYS A 210 1.29 -7.01 17.56
C LYS A 210 0.22 -6.17 16.86
N PRO A 211 -0.86 -5.74 17.54
CA PRO A 211 -1.88 -4.89 16.92
C PRO A 211 -1.29 -3.62 16.28
N HIS A 212 -1.73 -3.29 15.06
CA HIS A 212 -1.32 -2.07 14.37
C HIS A 212 -1.84 -0.84 15.13
N VAL A 213 -1.00 0.19 15.23
CA VAL A 213 -1.35 1.44 15.91
C VAL A 213 -2.49 2.13 15.16
N ARG A 214 -3.54 2.53 15.89
CA ARG A 214 -4.65 3.31 15.33
C ARG A 214 -4.16 4.71 14.96
N LYS A 215 -4.51 5.18 13.75
CA LYS A 215 -4.26 6.57 13.36
C LYS A 215 -5.07 7.50 14.28
N ILE A 216 -4.36 8.33 15.04
CA ILE A 216 -4.98 9.37 15.87
C ILE A 216 -5.37 10.49 14.92
N SER A 217 -6.66 10.57 14.56
CA SER A 217 -7.19 11.76 13.88
C SER A 217 -7.09 12.92 14.86
N ARG A 218 -6.19 13.87 14.58
CA ARG A 218 -6.22 15.17 15.26
C ARG A 218 -7.47 15.88 14.77
N GLN A 219 -8.62 15.57 15.38
CA GLN A 219 -9.77 16.44 15.25
C GLN A 219 -9.37 17.79 15.85
N VAL A 220 -9.14 18.76 14.98
CA VAL A 220 -9.19 20.16 15.33
C VAL A 220 -10.63 20.40 15.75
N SER A 221 -10.90 20.28 17.05
CA SER A 221 -12.25 20.18 17.60
C SER A 221 -13.10 21.42 17.37
N LYS A 222 -12.49 22.53 16.97
CA LYS A 222 -13.11 23.74 16.44
C LYS A 222 -12.13 24.42 15.46
N PRO A 223 -12.58 25.02 14.36
CA PRO A 223 -11.75 26.02 13.68
C PRO A 223 -11.29 27.05 14.73
N LEU A 224 -10.03 27.49 14.66
CA LEU A 224 -9.50 28.54 15.54
C LEU A 224 -10.28 29.87 15.39
N SER A 225 -11.14 30.01 14.38
CA SER A 225 -11.97 31.18 14.12
C SER A 225 -13.47 30.85 14.17
N ASN A 226 -14.21 31.60 14.99
CA ASN A 226 -15.68 31.65 15.05
C ASN A 226 -16.28 32.70 14.08
N SER A 227 -15.60 33.05 12.98
CA SER A 227 -16.15 34.10 12.08
C SER A 227 -17.22 33.52 11.17
N GLU A 228 -18.41 34.15 11.17
CA GLU A 228 -19.54 33.82 10.28
C GLU A 228 -19.29 34.20 8.81
N GLU A 229 -18.22 34.95 8.53
CA GLU A 229 -17.82 35.27 7.15
C GLU A 229 -16.81 34.24 6.60
N PRO A 230 -16.97 33.81 5.33
CA PRO A 230 -16.02 32.91 4.69
C PRO A 230 -14.65 33.57 4.57
N ILE A 231 -13.72 33.18 5.44
CA ILE A 231 -12.33 33.62 5.35
C ILE A 231 -11.73 33.01 4.08
N THR A 232 -11.48 33.87 3.09
CA THR A 232 -10.73 33.47 1.89
C THR A 232 -9.24 33.55 2.21
N TYR A 233 -8.59 32.40 2.37
CA TYR A 233 -7.14 32.33 2.50
C TYR A 233 -6.49 32.53 1.12
N ARG A 234 -5.71 33.59 0.98
CA ARG A 234 -4.87 33.78 -0.21
C ARG A 234 -3.46 33.30 0.12
N MET A 235 -3.05 32.19 -0.51
CA MET A 235 -1.65 31.79 -0.48
C MET A 235 -0.88 32.62 -1.51
N GLU A 236 0.18 33.29 -1.05
CA GLU A 236 1.09 34.03 -1.91
C GLU A 236 2.48 33.38 -1.82
N CYS A 237 3.10 33.12 -2.97
CA CYS A 237 4.46 32.65 -3.04
C CYS A 237 5.40 33.82 -2.75
N LEU A 238 6.05 33.80 -1.58
CA LEU A 238 6.95 34.88 -1.16
C LEU A 238 8.35 34.76 -1.78
N ASP A 239 8.82 33.54 -2.05
CA ASP A 239 10.17 33.29 -2.57
C ASP A 239 10.21 31.94 -3.29
N THR A 240 11.12 31.81 -4.27
CA THR A 240 11.37 30.57 -5.01
C THR A 240 12.87 30.31 -5.08
N ILE A 241 13.31 29.19 -4.49
CA ILE A 241 14.73 28.85 -4.38
C ILE A 241 15.00 27.59 -5.20
N SER A 242 15.84 27.71 -6.23
CA SER A 242 16.25 26.57 -7.07
C SER A 242 17.56 25.96 -6.57
N LEU A 243 17.47 24.88 -5.80
CA LEU A 243 18.63 24.20 -5.21
C LEU A 243 19.05 22.94 -5.96
N HIS A 244 18.09 22.12 -6.38
CA HIS A 244 18.33 20.80 -6.97
C HIS A 244 18.32 20.84 -8.49
N LYS A 245 19.03 19.91 -9.12
CA LYS A 245 19.02 19.75 -10.59
C LYS A 245 17.77 18.99 -11.06
N GLU A 246 17.23 18.14 -10.19
CA GLU A 246 16.03 17.35 -10.44
C GLU A 246 14.93 17.65 -9.41
N ALA A 247 13.82 16.90 -9.49
CA ALA A 247 12.69 17.04 -8.57
C ALA A 247 13.13 16.87 -7.10
N VAL A 248 12.73 17.83 -6.27
CA VAL A 248 12.84 17.74 -4.81
C VAL A 248 11.82 16.73 -4.31
N THR A 249 12.28 15.70 -3.61
CA THR A 249 11.42 14.62 -3.11
C THR A 249 10.93 14.87 -1.69
N CYS A 250 11.76 15.52 -0.87
CA CYS A 250 11.36 15.92 0.48
C CYS A 250 12.12 17.18 0.92
N ALA A 251 11.47 18.02 1.73
CA ALA A 251 12.08 19.17 2.36
C ALA A 251 11.57 19.32 3.81
N LEU A 252 12.48 19.67 4.71
CA LEU A 252 12.24 19.88 6.13
C LEU A 252 12.75 21.26 6.54
N ARG A 253 12.15 21.84 7.56
CA ARG A 253 12.62 23.09 8.16
C ARG A 253 13.04 22.87 9.60
N GLN A 254 14.24 23.32 9.92
CA GLN A 254 14.78 23.37 11.27
C GLN A 254 15.25 24.80 11.58
N GLY A 255 14.42 25.56 12.31
CA GLY A 255 14.72 26.96 12.61
C GLY A 255 14.85 27.82 11.33
N SER A 256 16.06 28.37 11.11
CA SER A 256 16.42 29.15 9.90
C SER A 256 16.86 28.28 8.73
N ARG A 257 17.09 26.98 8.93
CA ARG A 257 17.63 26.08 7.92
C ARG A 257 16.53 25.28 7.25
N ILE A 258 16.61 25.17 5.93
CA ILE A 258 15.82 24.26 5.10
C ILE A 258 16.75 23.14 4.67
N ILE A 259 16.33 21.91 4.89
CA ILE A 259 17.04 20.70 4.48
C ILE A 259 16.20 20.05 3.40
N SER A 260 16.76 19.87 2.21
CA SER A 260 16.04 19.30 1.07
C SER A 260 16.82 18.14 0.46
N VAL A 261 16.09 17.14 -0.02
CA VAL A 261 16.61 15.99 -0.75
C VAL A 261 15.91 15.87 -2.09
N GLY A 262 16.63 15.38 -3.10
CA GLY A 262 16.14 15.33 -4.47
C GLY A 262 16.46 14.03 -5.18
N LYS A 263 15.85 13.88 -6.36
CA LYS A 263 16.16 12.77 -7.28
C LYS A 263 17.57 12.83 -7.87
N ASP A 264 18.25 13.96 -7.72
CA ASP A 264 19.65 14.16 -8.08
C ASP A 264 20.66 13.50 -7.12
N GLY A 265 20.19 12.70 -6.16
CA GLY A 265 21.05 12.00 -5.19
C GLY A 265 21.63 12.91 -4.11
N THR A 266 21.20 14.18 -4.06
CA THR A 266 21.81 15.20 -3.20
C THR A 266 20.95 15.60 -2.00
N LEU A 267 21.60 15.80 -0.86
CA LEU A 267 21.07 16.52 0.28
C LEU A 267 21.64 17.94 0.29
N LYS A 268 20.76 18.92 0.40
CA LYS A 268 21.11 20.34 0.45
C LYS A 268 20.59 20.98 1.72
N VAL A 269 21.38 21.91 2.26
CA VAL A 269 20.99 22.72 3.42
C VAL A 269 21.10 24.18 3.03
N TYR A 270 20.00 24.90 3.16
CA TYR A 270 19.87 26.31 2.82
C TYR A 270 19.50 27.12 4.06
N ASP A 271 20.19 28.23 4.30
CA ASP A 271 19.85 29.15 5.37
C ASP A 271 18.98 30.29 4.84
N ILE A 272 17.81 30.45 5.45
CA ILE A 272 16.83 31.47 5.09
C ILE A 272 17.32 32.87 5.49
N GLN A 273 17.99 33.01 6.65
CA GLN A 273 18.46 34.32 7.14
C GLN A 273 19.62 34.85 6.29
N GLN A 274 20.58 33.98 5.97
CA GLN A 274 21.74 34.32 5.15
C GLN A 274 21.45 34.26 3.64
N LYS A 275 20.27 33.75 3.26
CA LYS A 275 19.85 33.51 1.87
C LYS A 275 20.91 32.76 1.05
N LYS A 276 21.49 31.72 1.64
CA LYS A 276 22.62 31.00 1.05
C LYS A 276 22.51 29.51 1.29
N GLN A 277 22.91 28.73 0.27
CA GLN A 277 23.15 27.30 0.42
C GLN A 277 24.39 27.09 1.31
N ILE A 278 24.19 26.55 2.51
CA ILE A 278 25.25 26.17 3.45
C ILE A 278 25.93 24.89 2.96
N ARG A 279 25.13 23.90 2.54
CA ARG A 279 25.60 22.55 2.23
C ARG A 279 24.98 22.02 0.93
N SER A 280 25.75 21.23 0.20
CA SER A 280 25.30 20.40 -0.92
C SER A 280 26.16 19.15 -0.95
N ILE A 281 25.59 18.03 -0.56
CA ILE A 281 26.29 16.74 -0.44
C ILE A 281 25.59 15.75 -1.36
N ILE A 282 26.37 15.01 -2.14
CA ILE A 282 25.89 13.83 -2.85
C ILE A 282 25.98 12.67 -1.86
N LEU A 283 24.83 12.10 -1.49
CA LEU A 283 24.80 10.95 -0.57
C LEU A 283 24.96 9.64 -1.34
N CYS A 284 24.36 9.54 -2.51
CA CYS A 284 24.43 8.40 -3.40
C CYS A 284 24.16 8.82 -4.85
N ASP A 285 24.41 7.91 -5.79
CA ASP A 285 24.17 8.13 -7.23
C ASP A 285 22.73 7.82 -7.64
N THR A 286 21.86 7.46 -6.68
CA THR A 286 20.45 7.11 -6.90
C THR A 286 19.52 8.15 -6.30
N PRO A 287 18.25 8.24 -6.74
CA PRO A 287 17.29 9.16 -6.16
C PRO A 287 17.12 8.98 -4.64
N LEU A 288 17.07 10.09 -3.92
CA LEU A 288 16.70 10.13 -2.51
C LEU A 288 15.18 10.25 -2.40
N SER A 289 14.55 9.50 -1.50
CA SER A 289 13.09 9.40 -1.39
C SER A 289 12.49 10.33 -0.36
N GLN A 290 12.98 10.26 0.89
CA GLN A 290 12.46 11.05 2.00
C GLN A 290 13.59 11.39 2.98
N CYS A 291 13.45 12.52 3.67
CA CYS A 291 14.28 12.82 4.83
C CYS A 291 13.41 13.08 6.07
N VAL A 292 13.95 12.78 7.26
CA VAL A 292 13.29 13.03 8.55
C VAL A 292 14.33 13.45 9.58
N MET A 293 13.97 14.39 10.47
CA MET A 293 14.81 14.73 11.62
C MET A 293 14.78 13.61 12.65
N VAL A 294 15.96 13.13 13.03
CA VAL A 294 16.17 12.08 14.03
C VAL A 294 16.53 12.68 15.39
N ASP A 295 17.30 13.77 15.36
CA ASP A 295 17.66 14.56 16.53
C ASP A 295 17.87 16.03 16.11
N GLU A 296 18.25 16.90 17.04
CA GLU A 296 18.56 18.32 16.77
C GLU A 296 19.58 18.52 15.64
N ASN A 297 20.48 17.59 15.36
CA ASN A 297 21.49 17.77 14.31
C ASN A 297 21.53 16.62 13.29
N ILE A 298 20.76 15.56 13.48
CA ILE A 298 20.83 14.35 12.65
C ILE A 298 19.59 14.24 11.78
N VAL A 299 19.81 14.03 10.48
CA VAL A 299 18.78 13.77 9.48
C VAL A 299 18.94 12.33 8.99
N ALA A 300 17.88 11.54 9.06
CA ALA A 300 17.81 10.28 8.32
C ALA A 300 17.30 10.55 6.91
N VAL A 301 17.94 9.93 5.92
CA VAL A 301 17.61 10.07 4.50
C VAL A 301 17.46 8.68 3.89
N GLY A 302 16.32 8.45 3.23
CA GLY A 302 16.02 7.21 2.52
C GLY A 302 16.45 7.31 1.07
N SER A 303 16.96 6.21 0.53
CA SER A 303 17.48 6.15 -0.83
C SER A 303 16.96 4.94 -1.61
N TRP A 304 16.92 5.07 -2.92
CA TRP A 304 16.50 4.00 -3.83
C TRP A 304 17.55 2.90 -4.00
N ASN A 305 18.77 3.08 -3.48
CA ASN A 305 19.78 2.02 -3.37
C ASN A 305 19.59 1.11 -2.14
N ASN A 306 18.42 1.15 -1.52
CA ASN A 306 18.01 0.33 -0.37
C ASN A 306 18.70 0.71 0.95
N GLU A 307 19.46 1.80 0.98
CA GLU A 307 20.15 2.30 2.17
C GLU A 307 19.42 3.47 2.82
N ILE A 308 19.67 3.62 4.12
CA ILE A 308 19.37 4.83 4.90
C ILE A 308 20.68 5.49 5.29
N TYR A 309 20.76 6.80 5.09
CA TYR A 309 21.89 7.63 5.50
C TYR A 309 21.51 8.45 6.73
N LEU A 310 22.29 8.36 7.79
CA LEU A 310 22.24 9.28 8.92
C LEU A 310 23.27 10.38 8.69
N TYR A 311 22.79 11.59 8.42
CA TYR A 311 23.62 12.74 8.10
C TYR A 311 23.59 13.75 9.24
N ASP A 312 24.78 14.12 9.74
CA ASP A 312 24.94 15.16 10.73
C ASP A 312 25.08 16.53 10.04
N VAL A 313 24.10 17.39 10.26
CA VAL A 313 23.99 18.71 9.63
C VAL A 313 25.03 19.68 10.19
N GLU A 314 25.38 19.54 11.46
CA GLU A 314 26.32 20.43 12.15
C GLU A 314 27.75 20.15 11.70
N TYR A 315 28.17 18.88 11.81
CA TYR A 315 29.52 18.46 11.42
C TYR A 315 29.68 18.24 9.92
N GLY A 316 28.57 18.13 9.18
CA GLY A 316 28.56 18.04 7.73
C GLY A 316 29.08 16.71 7.20
N ARG A 317 28.74 15.60 7.87
CA ARG A 317 29.22 14.26 7.51
C ARG A 317 28.11 13.22 7.63
N VAL A 318 28.24 12.15 6.85
CA VAL A 318 27.47 10.93 7.08
C VAL A 318 28.02 10.29 8.35
N VAL A 319 27.15 10.14 9.36
CA VAL A 319 27.45 9.45 10.62
C VAL A 319 27.49 7.95 10.37
N GLU A 320 26.46 7.46 9.66
CA GLU A 320 26.28 6.04 9.40
C GLU A 320 25.45 5.87 8.13
N SER A 321 25.72 4.79 7.41
CA SER A 321 24.88 4.29 6.33
C SER A 321 24.68 2.81 6.52
N PHE A 322 23.45 2.35 6.38
CA PHE A 322 23.15 0.92 6.48
C PHE A 322 22.05 0.55 5.48
N ARG A 323 22.15 -0.69 4.97
CA ARG A 323 21.12 -1.29 4.13
C ARG A 323 19.90 -1.60 4.99
N ALA A 324 18.83 -0.85 4.77
CA ALA A 324 17.61 -0.95 5.56
C ALA A 324 16.59 -1.90 4.94
N HIS A 325 16.70 -2.16 3.63
CA HIS A 325 15.78 -3.03 2.90
C HIS A 325 16.49 -3.80 1.78
N ASP A 326 15.77 -4.74 1.19
CA ASP A 326 16.18 -5.42 -0.05
C ASP A 326 15.71 -4.72 -1.32
N ASP A 327 14.87 -3.70 -1.17
CA ASP A 327 14.31 -2.87 -2.24
C ASP A 327 14.33 -1.39 -1.81
N SER A 328 13.99 -0.50 -2.73
CA SER A 328 14.07 0.94 -2.58
C SER A 328 13.33 1.46 -1.35
N VAL A 329 14.01 2.30 -0.57
CA VAL A 329 13.39 3.00 0.56
C VAL A 329 12.49 4.08 -0.01
N SER A 330 11.19 3.99 0.22
CA SER A 330 10.20 4.94 -0.33
C SER A 330 9.75 6.00 0.67
N CYS A 331 9.74 5.69 1.96
CA CYS A 331 9.35 6.64 2.99
C CYS A 331 10.04 6.35 4.34
N LEU A 332 10.16 7.38 5.18
CA LEU A 332 10.74 7.32 6.52
C LEU A 332 9.85 8.05 7.53
N LEU A 333 9.69 7.46 8.71
CA LEU A 333 9.08 8.11 9.87
C LEU A 333 9.94 7.92 11.12
N TRP A 334 10.27 9.02 11.78
CA TRP A 334 10.93 9.02 13.09
C TRP A 334 9.88 9.14 14.19
N LEU A 335 9.90 8.22 15.16
CA LEU A 335 8.96 8.18 16.28
C LEU A 335 9.67 8.53 17.60
N GLU A 336 9.27 9.64 18.22
CA GLU A 336 9.73 10.00 19.56
C GLU A 336 8.98 9.23 20.65
N LYS A 337 9.75 8.84 21.67
CA LYS A 337 9.42 7.83 22.68
C LYS A 337 8.52 8.33 23.82
N GLY A 338 7.43 9.02 23.48
CA GLY A 338 6.45 9.52 24.45
C GLY A 338 5.32 8.55 24.82
N ILE A 339 5.14 7.45 24.06
CA ILE A 339 3.90 6.64 24.11
C ILE A 339 4.12 5.17 24.47
N ILE A 340 5.34 4.62 24.37
CA ILE A 340 5.59 3.19 24.61
C ILE A 340 6.87 3.03 25.45
N GLY A 341 6.72 2.42 26.63
CA GLY A 341 7.80 2.20 27.59
C GLY A 341 8.95 1.34 27.04
N GLU A 342 10.13 1.56 27.62
CA GLU A 342 11.42 0.87 27.41
C GLU A 342 12.30 1.30 26.21
N GLN A 343 13.59 1.50 26.52
CA GLN A 343 14.62 2.20 25.74
C GLN A 343 14.96 1.53 24.40
N SER A 344 14.26 1.88 23.33
CA SER A 344 14.66 1.63 21.93
C SER A 344 14.03 2.66 20.98
N PHE A 345 14.79 3.12 19.99
CA PHE A 345 14.38 4.08 18.97
C PHE A 345 14.03 3.34 17.68
N PHE A 346 13.04 3.79 16.90
CA PHE A 346 12.55 3.05 15.72
C PHE A 346 12.39 3.96 14.50
N ILE A 347 12.97 3.55 13.38
CA ILE A 347 12.61 4.07 12.06
C ILE A 347 11.53 3.14 11.50
N VAL A 348 10.35 3.68 11.19
CA VAL A 348 9.28 2.94 10.51
C VAL A 348 9.32 3.32 9.03
N LEU A 349 9.60 2.34 8.19
CA LEU A 349 9.59 2.45 6.74
C LEU A 349 8.23 1.98 6.23
N TYR A 350 7.48 2.87 5.56
CA TYR A 350 6.28 2.47 4.83
C TYR A 350 6.58 2.43 3.33
N LEU A 351 6.42 1.25 2.74
CA LEU A 351 6.30 1.11 1.30
C LEU A 351 4.84 1.36 0.90
N LEU A 352 4.48 2.63 0.76
CA LEU A 352 3.15 3.06 0.30
C LEU A 352 3.26 3.83 -1.02
N ALA A 353 3.62 3.11 -2.10
CA ALA A 353 3.14 3.36 -3.47
C ALA A 353 3.79 2.39 -4.48
N LYS A 354 2.98 1.95 -5.46
CA LYS A 354 3.29 1.04 -6.60
C LYS A 354 3.38 -0.47 -6.32
N TRP A 355 2.30 -1.01 -5.76
CA TRP A 355 2.19 -2.41 -5.37
C TRP A 355 1.61 -3.39 -6.41
N PHE A 356 1.35 -2.97 -7.65
CA PHE A 356 0.55 -3.79 -8.58
C PHE A 356 1.24 -4.30 -9.86
N LEU A 357 2.55 -4.09 -10.07
CA LEU A 357 3.19 -4.55 -11.32
C LEU A 357 4.41 -5.46 -11.18
N CYS A 358 4.99 -5.63 -9.99
CA CYS A 358 6.14 -6.52 -9.81
C CYS A 358 6.04 -7.16 -8.43
N GLY A 359 5.89 -8.48 -8.38
CA GLY A 359 5.70 -9.26 -7.15
C GLY A 359 6.90 -9.23 -6.20
N TYR A 360 7.15 -8.10 -5.56
CA TYR A 360 8.16 -7.95 -4.52
C TYR A 360 7.54 -7.80 -3.14
N ARG A 361 8.25 -8.34 -2.16
CA ARG A 361 7.83 -8.49 -0.76
C ARG A 361 7.77 -7.12 -0.08
N ALA A 362 6.66 -6.83 0.61
CA ALA A 362 6.62 -5.78 1.61
C ALA A 362 7.44 -6.29 2.79
N VAL A 363 8.40 -5.49 3.22
CA VAL A 363 9.01 -5.67 4.52
C VAL A 363 8.91 -4.34 5.22
N ALA A 364 8.13 -4.27 6.29
CA ALA A 364 8.20 -3.17 7.24
C ALA A 364 9.28 -3.57 8.23
N ASP A 365 10.49 -3.09 8.00
CA ASP A 365 11.61 -3.37 8.89
C ASP A 365 11.66 -2.28 9.96
N ILE A 366 11.57 -2.72 11.21
CA ILE A 366 11.67 -1.86 12.37
C ILE A 366 13.14 -1.87 12.80
N TRP A 367 13.86 -0.80 12.49
CA TRP A 367 15.28 -0.68 12.81
C TRP A 367 15.51 0.04 14.13
N ARG A 368 16.34 -0.55 15.01
CA ARG A 368 16.82 0.12 16.23
C ARG A 368 18.08 0.91 15.94
N VAL A 369 17.98 2.24 15.91
CA VAL A 369 19.14 3.13 15.79
C VAL A 369 19.57 3.58 17.19
N GLY A 370 20.75 3.14 17.64
CA GLY A 370 21.31 3.53 18.93
C GLY A 370 22.48 4.49 18.76
N ARG A 371 22.56 5.54 19.58
CA ARG A 371 23.80 6.31 19.75
C ARG A 371 24.79 5.49 20.60
N SER A 372 25.88 5.02 20.01
CA SER A 372 27.01 4.52 20.78
C SER A 372 27.75 5.73 21.38
N GLY A 373 27.78 5.80 22.72
CA GLY A 373 28.37 6.97 23.39
C GLY A 373 28.35 6.90 24.91
N THR A 374 28.97 5.89 25.52
CA THR A 374 29.54 6.04 26.86
C THR A 374 30.88 6.78 26.73
N ARG A 375 30.89 8.08 27.06
CA ARG A 375 32.13 8.72 27.50
C ARG A 375 32.48 8.12 28.86
N VAL A 376 33.49 7.25 28.90
CA VAL A 376 34.18 6.91 30.14
C VAL A 376 35.15 8.07 30.39
N GLY A 377 34.83 8.88 31.40
CA GLY A 377 35.79 9.77 32.05
C GLY A 377 36.51 9.03 33.18
#